data_AF-A0A1U7HF24-F1
#
_entry.id   AF-A0A1U7HF24-F1
#
_cell.length_a   1.000
_cell.length_b   1.000
_cell.length_c   1.000
_cell.angle_alpha   90.00
_cell.angle_beta   90.00
_cell.angle_gamma   90.00
#
_symmetry.space_group_name_H-M   'P 1'
#
loop_
_entity.id
_entity.type
_entity.pdbx_description
1 polymer ?
#
loop_
_entity_poly.entity_id
_entity_poly.type
_entity_poly.pdbx_seq_one_letter_code
_entity_poly.pdbx_strand_id
1 'polypeptide(L)'
;MPFVSDPPIAVKIQKMKQRLRWDDPAIAQREIDRTRFVLDDGSSDRPEFSFLVIGDTGTGIQTHNAQRQIAQHMLPHLDSCRFVLHTGDVVYLVGSSEFYRDNFINPYKELLVGGDRPEKIAYDRMVFKVPMFLVPGNHDYYDLPFLEGLFAGLTLPLRRRLVKFKLDFDVGWHGSYQGKAYAQAFLDCWDRFESRDNLVRHLEQHYTIKTDTGWCLRYQPGQFTRLPNRYYTFRYGGIDFFALDSNTFNAPQPIPKTGEGLTHRRSLEELRSRLEREKQELMQAAERLNPDLPDDAEQLDDMRAKIEQIDEVILDIDKQLEARETQAIDSEQLDWLQQRLIDSWNTTEVRGRVLFFHHPPYVTEATKWNLAQTLEIRHHLRRVFDNVAAAIGSLKGDRPLVDLIFNGHAHCLEYIRTLDTGRADSNLNCIVCGGSGYSLRRQRQEGADLMETFWEDGDRKTRLVARSQLFVGRSGQGSKKRRPYSFFRIDVRGETPPQFVVRVFISERFQHQWYESELQPFTI
;
A
#
# COMPACT_ATOMS: atom_id res chain seq x y z
N MET A 1 12.18 -23.97 2.27
CA MET A 1 10.72 -23.87 2.37
C MET A 1 10.35 -22.41 2.51
N PRO A 2 9.28 -21.93 1.85
CA PRO A 2 8.90 -20.52 1.90
C PRO A 2 8.45 -20.14 3.32
N PHE A 3 8.94 -19.00 3.83
CA PHE A 3 8.65 -18.51 5.18
C PHE A 3 7.24 -17.87 5.28
N VAL A 4 6.70 -17.44 4.13
CA VAL A 4 5.36 -16.84 3.98
C VAL A 4 4.68 -17.40 2.74
N SER A 5 3.34 -17.40 2.73
CA SER A 5 2.53 -17.79 1.58
C SER A 5 1.66 -16.62 1.14
N ASP A 6 1.69 -16.28 -0.15
CA ASP A 6 0.77 -15.31 -0.74
C ASP A 6 -0.44 -16.03 -1.34
N PRO A 7 -1.67 -15.80 -0.85
CA PRO A 7 -2.84 -16.45 -1.39
C PRO A 7 -3.08 -16.05 -2.87
N PRO A 8 -3.59 -16.96 -3.72
CA PRO A 8 -3.95 -16.61 -5.09
C PRO A 8 -4.95 -15.46 -5.16
N ILE A 9 -4.87 -14.62 -6.22
CA ILE A 9 -5.76 -13.47 -6.44
C ILE A 9 -7.25 -13.84 -6.31
N ALA A 10 -7.66 -14.96 -6.92
CA ALA A 10 -9.04 -15.43 -6.84
C ALA A 10 -9.49 -15.68 -5.39
N VAL A 11 -8.61 -16.21 -4.54
CA VAL A 11 -8.88 -16.43 -3.11
C VAL A 11 -8.99 -15.11 -2.37
N LYS A 12 -8.08 -14.15 -2.62
CA LYS A 12 -8.16 -12.79 -2.04
C LYS A 12 -9.52 -12.16 -2.32
N ILE A 13 -9.93 -12.14 -3.60
CA ILE A 13 -11.21 -11.58 -4.06
C ILE A 13 -12.39 -12.32 -3.40
N GLN A 14 -12.41 -13.65 -3.46
CA GLN A 14 -13.50 -14.45 -2.92
C GLN A 14 -13.68 -14.24 -1.42
N LYS A 15 -12.59 -14.26 -0.64
CA LYS A 15 -12.62 -14.05 0.81
C LYS A 15 -13.11 -12.66 1.17
N MET A 16 -12.68 -11.62 0.47
CA MET A 16 -13.16 -10.26 0.69
C MET A 16 -14.65 -10.12 0.36
N LYS A 17 -15.12 -10.71 -0.74
CA LYS A 17 -16.55 -10.74 -1.09
C LYS A 17 -17.41 -11.48 -0.05
N GLN A 18 -16.91 -12.60 0.48
CA GLN A 18 -17.59 -13.36 1.55
C GLN A 18 -17.78 -12.49 2.80
N ARG A 19 -16.72 -11.79 3.23
CA ARG A 19 -16.74 -10.91 4.40
C ARG A 19 -17.73 -9.75 4.26
N LEU A 20 -17.90 -9.25 3.04
CA LEU A 20 -18.85 -8.17 2.70
C LEU A 20 -20.21 -8.70 2.23
N ARG A 21 -20.50 -10.01 2.37
CA ARG A 21 -21.74 -10.66 1.94
C ARG A 21 -22.21 -10.20 0.57
N TRP A 22 -21.32 -10.19 -0.43
CA TRP A 22 -21.51 -9.49 -1.70
C TRP A 22 -22.82 -9.81 -2.45
N ASP A 23 -23.37 -11.01 -2.29
CA ASP A 23 -24.59 -11.43 -2.99
C ASP A 23 -25.86 -11.37 -2.11
N ASP A 24 -25.82 -10.70 -0.94
CA ASP A 24 -26.97 -10.63 -0.05
C ASP A 24 -28.10 -9.75 -0.62
N PRO A 25 -29.34 -10.28 -0.77
CA PRO A 25 -30.47 -9.51 -1.29
C PRO A 25 -30.81 -8.25 -0.48
N ALA A 26 -30.51 -8.21 0.82
CA ALA A 26 -30.75 -7.02 1.65
C ALA A 26 -29.94 -5.80 1.18
N ILE A 27 -28.75 -6.03 0.63
CA ILE A 27 -27.87 -4.98 0.09
C ILE A 27 -28.46 -4.46 -1.21
N ALA A 28 -28.78 -5.37 -2.13
CA ALA A 28 -29.31 -5.02 -3.45
C ALA A 28 -30.66 -4.30 -3.37
N GLN A 29 -31.59 -4.79 -2.52
CA GLN A 29 -32.91 -4.19 -2.32
C GLN A 29 -32.86 -2.77 -1.75
N ARG A 30 -31.78 -2.42 -1.05
CA ARG A 30 -31.58 -1.10 -0.46
C ARG A 30 -30.67 -0.20 -1.29
N GLU A 31 -30.24 -0.67 -2.47
CA GLU A 31 -29.35 0.08 -3.35
C GLU A 31 -28.08 0.54 -2.61
N ILE A 32 -27.48 -0.33 -1.78
CA ILE A 32 -26.29 0.03 -1.02
C ILE A 32 -25.06 0.08 -1.94
N ASP A 33 -24.44 1.25 -2.05
CA ASP A 33 -23.13 1.41 -2.68
C ASP A 33 -22.02 1.00 -1.72
N ARG A 34 -21.48 -0.20 -1.95
CA ARG A 34 -20.40 -0.80 -1.15
C ARG A 34 -19.02 -0.28 -1.51
N THR A 35 -18.92 0.59 -2.48
CA THR A 35 -17.65 1.12 -2.97
C THR A 35 -17.51 2.59 -2.68
N ARG A 36 -18.42 3.16 -1.89
CA ARG A 36 -18.44 4.59 -1.60
C ARG A 36 -18.73 4.87 -0.14
N PHE A 37 -18.13 5.94 0.37
CA PHE A 37 -18.53 6.53 1.63
C PHE A 37 -18.51 8.05 1.55
N VAL A 38 -19.14 8.72 2.52
CA VAL A 38 -19.03 10.15 2.76
C VAL A 38 -18.41 10.38 4.12
N LEU A 39 -17.35 11.20 4.18
CA LEU A 39 -16.76 11.66 5.42
C LEU A 39 -17.67 12.75 6.02
N ASP A 40 -18.34 12.42 7.11
CA ASP A 40 -19.23 13.32 7.82
C ASP A 40 -18.48 14.06 8.94
N ASP A 41 -17.61 14.99 8.53
CA ASP A 41 -16.84 15.88 9.42
C ASP A 41 -17.36 17.33 9.42
N GLY A 42 -18.46 17.59 8.70
CA GLY A 42 -19.07 18.91 8.54
C GLY A 42 -18.25 19.90 7.71
N SER A 43 -17.21 19.45 7.00
CA SER A 43 -16.29 20.33 6.24
C SER A 43 -15.96 19.82 4.83
N SER A 44 -16.61 18.76 4.36
CA SER A 44 -16.38 18.13 3.04
C SER A 44 -16.53 19.09 1.85
N ASP A 45 -17.31 20.16 1.99
CA ASP A 45 -17.57 21.11 0.91
C ASP A 45 -16.54 22.24 0.84
N ARG A 46 -15.59 22.28 1.78
CA ARG A 46 -14.51 23.28 1.75
C ARG A 46 -13.53 22.94 0.62
N PRO A 47 -13.35 23.82 -0.38
CA PRO A 47 -12.50 23.54 -1.53
C PRO A 47 -11.02 23.43 -1.14
N GLU A 48 -10.60 24.15 -0.09
CA GLU A 48 -9.25 24.08 0.46
C GLU A 48 -9.22 23.24 1.72
N PHE A 49 -8.29 22.29 1.75
CA PHE A 49 -8.09 21.39 2.87
C PHE A 49 -6.70 20.77 2.81
N SER A 50 -6.29 20.12 3.89
CA SER A 50 -5.03 19.39 3.94
C SER A 50 -5.25 17.96 4.40
N PHE A 51 -4.37 17.06 3.97
CA PHE A 51 -4.33 15.68 4.44
C PHE A 51 -2.89 15.17 4.50
N LEU A 52 -2.67 14.11 5.28
CA LEU A 52 -1.37 13.44 5.41
C LEU A 52 -1.35 12.14 4.61
N VAL A 53 -0.17 11.71 4.19
CA VAL A 53 0.04 10.42 3.51
C VAL A 53 1.23 9.71 4.13
N ILE A 54 1.05 8.42 4.40
CA ILE A 54 2.05 7.47 4.91
C ILE A 54 1.86 6.10 4.24
N GLY A 55 2.86 5.22 4.35
CA GLY A 55 2.80 3.86 3.80
C GLY A 55 3.87 2.96 4.39
N ASP A 56 3.64 1.64 4.35
CA ASP A 56 4.66 0.64 4.70
C ASP A 56 5.20 0.84 6.12
N THR A 57 4.26 1.09 7.04
CA THR A 57 4.61 1.59 8.38
C THR A 57 4.81 0.47 9.38
N GLY A 58 4.24 -0.72 9.16
CA GLY A 58 4.02 -1.78 10.15
C GLY A 58 5.24 -2.50 10.71
N THR A 59 6.30 -1.79 11.05
CA THR A 59 7.52 -2.34 11.67
C THR A 59 7.21 -2.97 13.02
N GLY A 60 7.59 -4.23 13.24
CA GLY A 60 7.69 -4.78 14.59
C GLY A 60 9.11 -4.68 15.15
N ILE A 61 9.76 -5.80 15.47
CA ILE A 61 11.03 -5.80 16.23
C ILE A 61 12.18 -5.19 15.40
N GLN A 62 12.39 -3.89 15.59
CA GLN A 62 13.59 -3.17 15.18
C GLN A 62 14.26 -2.56 16.41
N THR A 63 15.57 -2.38 16.36
CA THR A 63 16.33 -1.66 17.42
C THR A 63 15.84 -0.22 17.65
N HIS A 64 15.11 0.33 16.68
CA HIS A 64 14.55 1.67 16.71
C HIS A 64 13.15 1.68 16.09
N ASN A 65 12.23 2.45 16.66
CA ASN A 65 10.85 2.50 16.19
C ASN A 65 10.65 3.69 15.25
N ALA A 66 11.02 3.52 13.97
CA ALA A 66 10.86 4.56 12.95
C ALA A 66 9.39 4.95 12.74
N GLN A 67 8.49 3.97 12.76
CA GLN A 67 7.05 4.18 12.67
C GLN A 67 6.54 5.15 13.76
N ARG A 68 6.96 4.94 15.01
CA ARG A 68 6.58 5.83 16.12
C ARG A 68 7.17 7.22 15.96
N GLN A 69 8.41 7.34 15.46
CA GLN A 69 9.00 8.66 15.21
C GLN A 69 8.23 9.44 14.14
N ILE A 70 7.84 8.78 13.06
CA ILE A 70 6.98 9.38 12.04
C ILE A 70 5.62 9.78 12.64
N ALA A 71 4.98 8.89 13.39
CA ALA A 71 3.71 9.20 14.05
C ALA A 71 3.81 10.41 15.01
N GLN A 72 4.92 10.57 15.73
CA GLN A 72 5.18 11.72 16.59
C GLN A 72 5.38 13.01 15.79
N HIS A 73 6.16 12.95 14.72
CA HIS A 73 6.41 14.08 13.83
C HIS A 73 5.13 14.52 13.08
N MET A 74 4.16 13.62 12.89
CA MET A 74 2.83 13.97 12.35
C MET A 74 1.95 14.76 13.31
N LEU A 75 2.11 14.62 14.64
CA LEU A 75 1.19 15.17 15.64
C LEU A 75 0.89 16.67 15.47
N PRO A 76 1.89 17.55 15.25
CA PRO A 76 1.65 18.99 15.09
C PRO A 76 0.78 19.34 13.86
N HIS A 77 0.62 18.42 12.91
CA HIS A 77 -0.13 18.65 11.68
C HIS A 77 -1.57 18.15 11.75
N LEU A 78 -1.89 17.24 12.67
CA LEU A 78 -3.17 16.53 12.70
C LEU A 78 -4.37 17.49 12.79
N ASP A 79 -4.29 18.55 13.60
CA ASP A 79 -5.38 19.51 13.78
C ASP A 79 -5.70 20.32 12.52
N SER A 80 -4.72 20.45 11.62
CA SER A 80 -4.85 21.17 10.34
C SER A 80 -5.14 20.25 9.15
N CYS A 81 -5.07 18.94 9.33
CA CYS A 81 -5.39 17.94 8.32
C CYS A 81 -6.77 17.35 8.57
N ARG A 82 -7.45 16.86 7.53
CA ARG A 82 -8.81 16.30 7.62
C ARG A 82 -8.79 14.78 7.78
N PHE A 83 -7.79 14.13 7.19
CA PHE A 83 -7.60 12.69 7.24
C PHE A 83 -6.13 12.33 6.93
N VAL A 84 -5.81 11.06 7.15
CA VAL A 84 -4.56 10.41 6.78
C VAL A 84 -4.85 9.34 5.73
N LEU A 85 -4.11 9.31 4.63
CA LEU A 85 -4.09 8.19 3.69
C LEU A 85 -2.96 7.23 4.07
N HIS A 86 -3.24 5.92 4.09
CA HIS A 86 -2.23 4.88 4.27
C HIS A 86 -2.17 3.95 3.06
N THR A 87 -1.04 3.89 2.37
CA THR A 87 -0.87 3.15 1.10
C THR A 87 -0.57 1.66 1.30
N GLY A 88 -1.13 1.02 2.34
CA GLY A 88 -0.96 -0.42 2.60
C GLY A 88 0.30 -0.83 3.37
N ASP A 89 0.38 -2.13 3.62
CA ASP A 89 1.35 -2.78 4.51
C ASP A 89 1.32 -2.22 5.93
N VAL A 90 0.19 -2.49 6.58
CA VAL A 90 -0.14 -1.94 7.89
C VAL A 90 0.59 -2.68 9.01
N VAL A 91 0.75 -4.00 8.87
CA VAL A 91 1.43 -4.85 9.86
C VAL A 91 2.30 -5.89 9.15
N TYR A 92 3.62 -5.77 9.29
CA TYR A 92 4.57 -6.78 8.85
C TYR A 92 4.68 -7.92 9.90
N LEU A 93 5.14 -9.12 9.53
CA LEU A 93 5.49 -9.57 8.17
C LEU A 93 4.32 -10.24 7.44
N VAL A 94 3.34 -10.77 8.19
CA VAL A 94 2.26 -11.60 7.65
C VAL A 94 0.88 -11.08 8.02
N GLY A 95 0.75 -9.80 8.37
CA GLY A 95 -0.55 -9.18 8.65
C GLY A 95 -1.32 -9.83 9.80
N SER A 96 -0.63 -10.52 10.72
CA SER A 96 -1.29 -11.24 11.82
C SER A 96 -1.93 -10.26 12.81
N SER A 97 -3.15 -10.58 13.24
CA SER A 97 -3.87 -9.81 14.26
C SER A 97 -3.13 -9.73 15.59
N GLU A 98 -2.21 -10.66 15.87
CA GLU A 98 -1.39 -10.70 17.08
C GLU A 98 -0.50 -9.47 17.25
N PHE A 99 -0.11 -8.83 16.15
CA PHE A 99 0.83 -7.71 16.16
C PHE A 99 0.16 -6.34 15.98
N TYR A 100 -1.15 -6.27 15.76
CA TYR A 100 -1.85 -4.98 15.59
C TYR A 100 -1.70 -4.06 16.80
N ARG A 101 -1.62 -4.62 18.01
CA ARG A 101 -1.41 -3.81 19.21
C ARG A 101 -0.08 -3.08 19.17
N ASP A 102 1.00 -3.80 18.90
CA ASP A 102 2.35 -3.27 18.99
C ASP A 102 2.79 -2.52 17.73
N ASN A 103 2.33 -2.96 16.56
CA ASN A 103 2.78 -2.47 15.26
C ASN A 103 1.77 -1.51 14.59
N PHE A 104 0.64 -1.19 15.24
CA PHE A 104 -0.31 -0.21 14.72
C PHE A 104 -0.96 0.64 15.82
N ILE A 105 -1.65 0.01 16.79
CA ILE A 105 -2.39 0.73 17.84
C ILE A 105 -1.44 1.57 18.71
N ASN A 106 -0.35 0.99 19.19
CA ASN A 106 0.62 1.69 20.04
C ASN A 106 1.31 2.87 19.30
N PRO A 107 1.83 2.70 18.07
CA PRO A 107 2.41 3.79 17.29
C PRO A 107 1.45 4.95 17.02
N TYR A 108 0.17 4.65 16.72
CA TYR A 108 -0.84 5.63 16.30
C TYR A 108 -1.91 5.91 17.35
N LYS A 109 -1.63 5.65 18.63
CA LYS A 109 -2.60 5.80 19.72
C LYS A 109 -3.25 7.20 19.76
N GLU A 110 -2.50 8.24 19.38
CA GLU A 110 -3.00 9.61 19.31
C GLU A 110 -4.00 9.85 18.18
N LEU A 111 -4.26 8.89 17.28
CA LEU A 111 -5.30 8.98 16.25
C LEU A 111 -6.57 8.21 16.66
N LEU A 112 -6.51 7.41 17.74
CA LEU A 112 -7.57 6.51 18.18
C LEU A 112 -8.38 7.07 19.36
N VAL A 113 -9.66 6.70 19.43
CA VAL A 113 -10.48 6.86 20.62
C VAL A 113 -10.01 5.87 21.69
N GLY A 114 -9.77 6.34 22.91
CA GLY A 114 -9.22 5.53 24.00
C GLY A 114 -7.71 5.27 23.91
N GLY A 115 -6.99 6.01 23.05
CA GLY A 115 -5.54 5.88 22.87
C GLY A 115 -4.68 6.22 24.10
N ASP A 116 -5.27 6.75 25.17
CA ASP A 116 -4.64 6.83 26.50
C ASP A 116 -4.38 5.45 27.11
N ARG A 117 -5.16 4.44 26.70
CA ARG A 117 -5.11 3.06 27.17
C ARG A 117 -5.14 2.07 25.99
N PRO A 118 -4.08 2.06 25.15
CA PRO A 118 -4.02 1.26 23.93
C PRO A 118 -4.16 -0.26 24.19
N GLU A 119 -3.82 -0.73 25.39
CA GLU A 119 -4.00 -2.11 25.82
C GLU A 119 -5.46 -2.59 25.88
N LYS A 120 -6.41 -1.65 25.90
CA LYS A 120 -7.86 -1.93 25.92
C LYS A 120 -8.51 -1.87 24.54
N ILE A 121 -7.76 -1.43 23.53
CA ILE A 121 -8.26 -1.33 22.16
C ILE A 121 -8.05 -2.67 21.48
N ALA A 122 -9.15 -3.35 21.14
CA ALA A 122 -9.10 -4.54 20.30
C ALA A 122 -8.85 -4.12 18.84
N TYR A 123 -8.03 -4.88 18.12
CA TYR A 123 -7.66 -4.58 16.73
C TYR A 123 -8.88 -4.51 15.81
N ASP A 124 -9.91 -5.31 16.07
CA ASP A 124 -11.15 -5.38 15.30
C ASP A 124 -12.22 -4.41 15.82
N ARG A 125 -11.89 -3.48 16.71
CA ARG A 125 -12.80 -2.47 17.28
C ARG A 125 -12.19 -1.08 17.38
N MET A 126 -11.18 -0.80 16.56
CA MET A 126 -10.56 0.52 16.49
C MET A 126 -11.57 1.57 16.00
N VAL A 127 -11.56 2.73 16.66
CA VAL A 127 -12.32 3.91 16.26
C VAL A 127 -11.37 5.09 16.16
N PHE A 128 -11.37 5.76 15.02
CA PHE A 128 -10.44 6.84 14.72
C PHE A 128 -11.05 8.21 15.04
N LYS A 129 -10.39 9.02 15.88
CA LYS A 129 -10.77 10.44 16.05
C LYS A 129 -10.22 11.32 14.93
N VAL A 130 -9.04 10.97 14.39
CA VAL A 130 -8.51 11.53 13.15
C VAL A 130 -8.69 10.46 12.07
N PRO A 131 -9.53 10.70 11.04
CA PRO A 131 -9.82 9.69 10.03
C PRO A 131 -8.55 9.15 9.36
N MET A 132 -8.52 7.85 9.16
CA MET A 132 -7.45 7.15 8.45
C MET A 132 -8.08 6.26 7.39
N PHE A 133 -7.67 6.44 6.13
CA PHE A 133 -8.19 5.75 4.97
C PHE A 133 -7.09 4.88 4.38
N LEU A 134 -7.28 3.57 4.42
CA LEU A 134 -6.26 2.57 4.11
C LEU A 134 -6.64 1.74 2.89
N VAL A 135 -5.63 1.22 2.22
CA VAL A 135 -5.70 0.12 1.24
C VAL A 135 -4.87 -1.05 1.76
N PRO A 136 -5.17 -2.31 1.41
CA PRO A 136 -4.32 -3.43 1.79
C PRO A 136 -3.04 -3.48 0.96
N GLY A 137 -1.91 -3.81 1.59
CA GLY A 137 -0.66 -4.20 0.94
C GLY A 137 -0.52 -5.73 0.84
N ASN A 138 0.61 -6.22 0.32
CA ASN A 138 0.84 -7.66 0.19
C ASN A 138 1.03 -8.34 1.55
N HIS A 139 1.68 -7.67 2.51
CA HIS A 139 1.87 -8.22 3.85
C HIS A 139 0.55 -8.34 4.62
N ASP A 140 -0.46 -7.54 4.27
CA ASP A 140 -1.81 -7.66 4.83
C ASP A 140 -2.54 -8.92 4.35
N TYR A 141 -2.08 -9.57 3.28
CA TYR A 141 -2.64 -10.82 2.74
C TYR A 141 -1.82 -12.07 3.03
N TYR A 142 -0.54 -11.93 3.37
CA TYR A 142 0.34 -13.07 3.58
C TYR A 142 -0.13 -13.96 4.72
N ASP A 143 0.17 -15.25 4.58
CA ASP A 143 -0.11 -16.29 5.55
C ASP A 143 1.15 -17.04 5.95
N LEU A 144 1.04 -17.75 7.07
CA LEU A 144 2.03 -18.75 7.49
C LEU A 144 1.49 -20.14 7.16
N PRO A 145 2.32 -21.03 6.59
CA PRO A 145 1.93 -22.42 6.50
C PRO A 145 1.80 -23.02 7.93
N PHE A 146 0.85 -23.94 8.09
CA PHE A 146 0.29 -24.32 9.41
C PHE A 146 1.32 -24.92 10.38
N LEU A 147 2.25 -25.74 9.87
CA LEU A 147 3.27 -26.37 10.68
C LEU A 147 4.27 -25.31 11.19
N GLU A 148 4.68 -24.40 10.31
CA GLU A 148 5.56 -23.28 10.61
C GLU A 148 4.93 -22.34 11.64
N GLY A 149 3.63 -22.04 11.52
CA GLY A 149 2.88 -21.25 12.50
C GLY A 149 2.81 -21.93 13.89
N LEU A 150 2.63 -23.26 13.93
CA LEU A 150 2.63 -24.02 15.19
C LEU A 150 4.01 -23.99 15.86
N PHE A 151 5.10 -24.20 15.10
CA PHE A 151 6.46 -24.13 15.62
C PHE A 151 6.84 -22.72 16.07
N ALA A 152 6.51 -21.69 15.28
CA ALA A 152 6.73 -20.30 15.64
C ALA A 152 5.96 -19.96 16.93
N GLY A 153 4.69 -20.30 17.01
CA GLY A 153 3.85 -20.07 18.17
C GLY A 153 4.35 -20.75 19.45
N LEU A 154 4.68 -22.04 19.38
CA LEU A 154 5.18 -22.81 20.53
C LEU A 154 6.51 -22.27 21.06
N THR A 155 7.36 -21.75 20.17
CA THR A 155 8.62 -21.12 20.57
C THR A 155 8.46 -19.67 21.02
N LEU A 156 7.34 -18.99 20.74
CA LEU A 156 7.17 -17.55 21.03
C LEU A 156 7.41 -17.16 22.50
N PRO A 157 6.91 -17.88 23.53
CA PRO A 157 7.21 -17.55 24.93
C PRO A 157 8.69 -17.75 25.26
N LEU A 158 9.33 -18.71 24.61
CA LEU A 158 10.77 -18.97 24.73
C LEU A 158 11.55 -17.86 24.03
N ARG A 159 11.26 -17.54 22.76
CA ARG A 159 11.82 -16.41 22.00
C ARG A 159 11.72 -15.09 22.78
N ARG A 160 10.60 -14.87 23.48
CA ARG A 160 10.37 -13.69 24.34
C ARG A 160 11.06 -13.74 25.71
N ARG A 161 11.41 -14.91 26.27
CA ARG A 161 11.94 -15.06 27.65
C ARG A 161 13.35 -15.62 27.76
N LEU A 162 13.79 -16.46 26.82
CA LEU A 162 15.00 -17.26 26.85
C LEU A 162 15.52 -17.47 25.42
N VAL A 163 16.68 -16.88 25.12
CA VAL A 163 17.41 -16.95 23.84
C VAL A 163 16.90 -15.99 22.76
N LYS A 164 17.72 -14.96 22.58
CA LYS A 164 17.81 -14.07 21.42
C LYS A 164 18.00 -14.89 20.15
N PHE A 165 16.92 -15.25 19.47
CA PHE A 165 17.03 -15.65 18.07
C PHE A 165 17.58 -14.45 17.30
N LYS A 166 18.75 -14.61 16.70
CA LYS A 166 19.49 -13.50 16.07
C LYS A 166 18.71 -12.88 14.91
N LEU A 167 17.87 -13.68 14.25
CA LEU A 167 16.91 -13.26 13.24
C LEU A 167 15.49 -13.66 13.70
N ASP A 168 14.93 -12.94 14.67
CA ASP A 168 13.50 -13.07 14.98
C ASP A 168 12.69 -12.21 14.00
N PHE A 169 11.65 -12.80 13.42
CA PHE A 169 10.68 -12.10 12.56
C PHE A 169 9.35 -12.03 13.31
N ASP A 170 8.55 -10.99 13.08
CA ASP A 170 7.22 -10.81 13.67
C ASP A 170 6.22 -11.84 13.12
N VAL A 171 6.41 -13.08 13.55
CA VAL A 171 5.72 -14.28 13.13
C VAL A 171 5.22 -14.97 14.39
N GLY A 172 3.90 -14.92 14.57
CA GLY A 172 3.17 -15.51 15.68
C GLY A 172 2.70 -16.92 15.36
N TRP A 173 1.50 -17.28 15.83
CA TRP A 173 0.89 -18.59 15.59
C TRP A 173 0.29 -18.70 14.19
N HIS A 174 -0.09 -17.57 13.60
CA HIS A 174 -0.78 -17.52 12.31
C HIS A 174 -0.41 -16.26 11.50
N GLY A 175 -0.76 -16.26 10.22
CA GLY A 175 -0.68 -15.06 9.37
C GLY A 175 -1.98 -14.27 9.36
N SER A 176 -2.32 -13.64 8.24
CA SER A 176 -3.47 -12.74 8.09
C SER A 176 -4.82 -13.47 7.94
N TYR A 177 -4.79 -14.78 7.67
CA TYR A 177 -5.90 -15.58 7.17
C TYR A 177 -6.48 -15.01 5.87
N GLN A 178 -5.63 -14.86 4.85
CA GLN A 178 -5.95 -14.27 3.56
C GLN A 178 -6.61 -12.89 3.70
N GLY A 179 -6.00 -11.99 4.48
CA GLY A 179 -6.48 -10.63 4.71
C GLY A 179 -7.66 -10.47 5.68
N LYS A 180 -7.96 -11.49 6.50
CA LYS A 180 -9.04 -11.41 7.50
C LYS A 180 -8.72 -10.38 8.58
N ALA A 181 -7.49 -10.37 9.07
CA ALA A 181 -7.07 -9.44 10.11
C ALA A 181 -7.24 -7.97 9.66
N TYR A 182 -6.74 -7.62 8.47
CA TYR A 182 -6.97 -6.31 7.85
C TYR A 182 -8.45 -5.99 7.68
N ALA A 183 -9.22 -6.94 7.14
CA ALA A 183 -10.65 -6.73 6.90
C ALA A 183 -11.40 -6.43 8.21
N GLN A 184 -11.16 -7.21 9.26
CA GLN A 184 -11.77 -7.00 10.58
C GLN A 184 -11.30 -5.71 11.26
N ALA A 185 -10.08 -5.27 11.00
CA ALA A 185 -9.52 -4.05 11.56
C ALA A 185 -10.11 -2.78 10.92
N PHE A 186 -10.30 -2.77 9.60
CA PHE A 186 -10.59 -1.53 8.86
C PHE A 186 -11.89 -1.55 8.06
N LEU A 187 -12.31 -2.70 7.56
CA LEU A 187 -13.51 -2.81 6.73
C LEU A 187 -14.76 -3.03 7.58
N ASP A 188 -15.91 -2.69 7.02
CA ASP A 188 -17.21 -3.03 7.62
C ASP A 188 -17.63 -4.46 7.23
N CYS A 189 -17.00 -5.46 7.84
CA CYS A 189 -17.34 -6.87 7.57
C CYS A 189 -18.75 -7.20 8.06
N TRP A 190 -19.58 -7.73 7.16
CA TRP A 190 -20.98 -8.08 7.39
C TRP A 190 -21.21 -9.57 7.65
N ASP A 191 -20.21 -10.42 7.41
CA ASP A 191 -20.21 -11.83 7.78
C ASP A 191 -20.30 -12.06 9.31
N ARG A 192 -20.05 -11.03 10.12
CA ARG A 192 -20.25 -11.05 11.58
C ARG A 192 -21.73 -11.06 12.01
N PHE A 193 -22.66 -10.72 11.12
CA PHE A 193 -24.08 -10.66 11.46
C PHE A 193 -24.75 -12.01 11.26
N GLU A 194 -25.12 -12.66 12.36
CA GLU A 194 -25.77 -13.98 12.36
C GLU A 194 -27.17 -13.97 11.73
N SER A 195 -27.92 -12.86 11.86
CA SER A 195 -29.27 -12.71 11.31
C SER A 195 -29.36 -11.59 10.28
N ARG A 196 -30.26 -11.76 9.29
CA ARG A 196 -30.53 -10.74 8.27
C ARG A 196 -31.09 -9.45 8.89
N ASP A 197 -31.90 -9.56 9.95
CA ASP A 197 -32.45 -8.39 10.64
C ASP A 197 -31.36 -7.53 11.30
N ASN A 198 -30.33 -8.16 11.87
CA ASN A 198 -29.20 -7.43 12.46
C ASN A 198 -28.40 -6.70 11.39
N LEU A 199 -28.16 -7.35 10.23
CA LEU A 199 -27.54 -6.70 9.08
C LEU A 199 -28.38 -5.51 8.60
N VAL A 200 -29.70 -5.68 8.47
CA VAL A 200 -30.60 -4.60 8.03
C VAL A 200 -30.55 -3.40 8.98
N ARG A 201 -30.64 -3.62 10.30
CA ARG A 201 -30.53 -2.53 11.28
C ARG A 201 -29.18 -1.82 11.20
N HIS A 202 -28.09 -2.57 11.00
CA HIS A 202 -26.77 -2.01 10.81
C HIS A 202 -26.69 -1.13 9.56
N LEU A 203 -27.24 -1.59 8.43
CA LEU A 203 -27.33 -0.81 7.20
C LEU A 203 -28.14 0.49 7.42
N GLU A 204 -29.29 0.40 8.10
CA GLU A 204 -30.13 1.57 8.42
C GLU A 204 -29.44 2.56 9.37
N GLN A 205 -28.52 2.10 10.19
CA GLN A 205 -27.77 2.94 11.12
C GLN A 205 -26.58 3.64 10.44
N HIS A 206 -25.86 2.94 9.56
CA HIS A 206 -24.54 3.40 9.07
C HIS A 206 -24.50 3.71 7.57
N TYR A 207 -25.43 3.22 6.76
CA TYR A 207 -25.51 3.50 5.31
C TYR A 207 -26.65 4.46 5.02
N THR A 208 -26.50 5.69 5.52
CA THR A 208 -27.59 6.68 5.64
C THR A 208 -27.44 7.90 4.73
N ILE A 209 -26.41 7.93 3.88
CA ILE A 209 -26.20 9.04 2.93
C ILE A 209 -26.54 8.55 1.52
N LYS A 210 -27.48 9.24 0.85
CA LYS A 210 -27.86 8.92 -0.53
C LYS A 210 -27.01 9.72 -1.51
N THR A 211 -26.43 9.02 -2.49
CA THR A 211 -25.69 9.60 -3.62
C THR A 211 -26.35 9.19 -4.94
N ASP A 212 -25.77 9.63 -6.05
CA ASP A 212 -26.12 9.24 -7.42
C ASP A 212 -26.02 7.73 -7.68
N THR A 213 -25.24 7.01 -6.85
CA THR A 213 -24.99 5.57 -6.99
C THR A 213 -25.66 4.72 -5.91
N GLY A 214 -26.52 5.31 -5.09
CA GLY A 214 -27.28 4.60 -4.05
C GLY A 214 -27.00 5.11 -2.64
N TRP A 215 -27.35 4.31 -1.64
CA TRP A 215 -27.06 4.63 -0.23
C TRP A 215 -25.66 4.17 0.12
N CYS A 216 -24.83 5.06 0.63
CA CYS A 216 -23.43 4.78 0.93
C CYS A 216 -23.13 4.95 2.42
N LEU A 217 -21.95 4.48 2.80
CA LEU A 217 -21.50 4.50 4.18
C LEU A 217 -21.30 5.94 4.68
N ARG A 218 -21.83 6.25 5.86
CA ARG A 218 -21.54 7.48 6.59
C ARG A 218 -20.34 7.24 7.52
N TYR A 219 -19.17 7.75 7.14
CA TYR A 219 -17.98 7.67 7.99
C TYR A 219 -18.02 8.80 9.01
N GLN A 220 -18.06 8.46 10.30
CA GLN A 220 -18.22 9.41 11.40
C GLN A 220 -17.00 9.36 12.32
N PRO A 221 -16.10 10.36 12.25
CA PRO A 221 -14.91 10.41 13.10
C PRO A 221 -15.28 10.30 14.59
N GLY A 222 -14.56 9.47 15.32
CA GLY A 222 -14.79 9.21 16.74
C GLY A 222 -15.98 8.32 17.07
N GLN A 223 -16.77 7.88 16.07
CA GLN A 223 -17.99 7.07 16.29
C GLN A 223 -18.01 5.78 15.46
N PHE A 224 -17.96 5.91 14.13
CA PHE A 224 -17.99 4.77 13.21
C PHE A 224 -17.07 5.02 12.02
N THR A 225 -15.92 4.37 12.05
CA THR A 225 -14.78 4.69 11.17
C THR A 225 -14.33 3.50 10.34
N ARG A 226 -15.30 2.76 9.78
CA ARG A 226 -15.04 1.63 8.88
C ARG A 226 -14.97 2.08 7.42
N LEU A 227 -14.30 1.29 6.61
CA LEU A 227 -14.29 1.43 5.15
C LEU A 227 -15.26 0.43 4.51
N PRO A 228 -15.91 0.80 3.40
CA PRO A 228 -17.00 -0.01 2.86
C PRO A 228 -16.49 -1.25 2.10
N ASN A 229 -15.25 -1.22 1.58
CA ASN A 229 -14.65 -2.30 0.80
C ASN A 229 -13.11 -2.12 0.70
N ARG A 230 -12.39 -3.11 0.15
CA ARG A 230 -10.93 -3.05 -0.09
C ARG A 230 -10.53 -2.04 -1.17
N TYR A 231 -11.47 -1.68 -2.04
CA TYR A 231 -11.39 -0.59 -3.00
C TYR A 231 -12.66 0.26 -2.88
N TYR A 232 -12.49 1.57 -2.92
CA TYR A 232 -13.57 2.50 -2.63
C TYR A 232 -13.26 3.90 -3.16
N THR A 233 -14.29 4.75 -3.17
CA THR A 233 -14.17 6.17 -3.48
C THR A 233 -14.88 7.04 -2.45
N PHE A 234 -14.38 8.25 -2.29
CA PHE A 234 -15.02 9.33 -1.54
C PHE A 234 -14.65 10.66 -2.18
N ARG A 235 -15.46 11.69 -1.89
CA ARG A 235 -15.22 13.07 -2.36
C ARG A 235 -14.96 13.98 -1.18
N TYR A 236 -13.97 14.86 -1.32
CA TYR A 236 -13.68 15.91 -0.33
C TYR A 236 -13.15 17.15 -1.05
N GLY A 237 -13.73 18.32 -0.79
CA GLY A 237 -13.35 19.60 -1.39
C GLY A 237 -13.42 19.62 -2.92
N GLY A 238 -14.34 18.84 -3.52
CA GLY A 238 -14.43 18.66 -4.98
C GLY A 238 -13.33 17.78 -5.60
N ILE A 239 -12.53 17.10 -4.77
CA ILE A 239 -11.55 16.09 -5.20
C ILE A 239 -12.13 14.70 -4.99
N ASP A 240 -12.17 13.90 -6.04
CA ASP A 240 -12.50 12.48 -5.95
C ASP A 240 -11.24 11.67 -5.62
N PHE A 241 -11.33 10.82 -4.61
CA PHE A 241 -10.28 9.88 -4.22
C PHE A 241 -10.69 8.47 -4.60
N PHE A 242 -9.76 7.69 -5.17
CA PHE A 242 -9.97 6.32 -5.60
C PHE A 242 -8.93 5.40 -4.95
N ALA A 243 -9.39 4.59 -4.00
CA ALA A 243 -8.61 3.58 -3.33
C ALA A 243 -8.66 2.26 -4.13
N LEU A 244 -7.52 1.66 -4.45
CA LEU A 244 -7.47 0.36 -5.14
C LEU A 244 -6.73 -0.68 -4.29
N ASP A 245 -7.19 -1.92 -4.36
CA ASP A 245 -6.40 -3.05 -3.89
C ASP A 245 -5.57 -3.59 -5.05
N SER A 246 -4.29 -3.20 -5.10
CA SER A 246 -3.39 -3.61 -6.17
C SER A 246 -2.91 -5.07 -6.05
N ASN A 247 -3.22 -5.77 -4.96
CA ASN A 247 -2.89 -7.19 -4.80
C ASN A 247 -3.73 -8.10 -5.70
N THR A 248 -4.78 -7.57 -6.35
CA THR A 248 -5.75 -8.35 -7.11
C THR A 248 -5.63 -8.17 -8.62
N PHE A 249 -4.67 -7.38 -9.09
CA PHE A 249 -4.38 -7.20 -10.50
C PHE A 249 -2.86 -7.04 -10.78
N ASN A 250 -2.02 -7.70 -9.98
CA ASN A 250 -0.56 -7.70 -10.13
C ASN A 250 0.00 -9.05 -10.63
N ALA A 251 -0.84 -9.89 -11.23
CA ALA A 251 -0.46 -11.21 -11.71
C ALA A 251 0.42 -11.13 -12.96
N PRO A 252 1.63 -11.73 -12.97
CA PRO A 252 2.50 -11.77 -14.14
C PRO A 252 1.86 -12.53 -15.31
N GLN A 253 2.10 -12.07 -16.54
CA GLN A 253 1.75 -12.85 -17.72
C GLN A 253 2.57 -14.16 -17.82
N PRO A 254 2.00 -15.24 -18.38
CA PRO A 254 2.73 -16.48 -18.63
C PRO A 254 3.93 -16.26 -19.55
N ILE A 255 5.07 -16.86 -19.20
CA ILE A 255 6.26 -16.83 -20.05
C ILE A 255 5.96 -17.61 -21.36
N PRO A 256 6.10 -16.99 -22.54
CA PRO A 256 5.82 -17.65 -23.81
C PRO A 256 6.71 -18.88 -24.04
N LYS A 257 6.20 -19.89 -24.76
CA LYS A 257 6.97 -21.09 -25.13
C LYS A 257 7.90 -20.88 -26.34
N THR A 258 8.30 -19.64 -26.61
CA THR A 258 9.23 -19.27 -27.69
C THR A 258 10.70 -19.47 -27.26
N GLY A 259 11.65 -19.39 -28.20
CA GLY A 259 13.08 -19.45 -27.85
C GLY A 259 13.52 -18.35 -26.88
N GLU A 260 13.02 -17.12 -27.06
CA GLU A 260 13.24 -16.01 -26.13
C GLU A 260 12.62 -16.30 -24.76
N GLY A 261 11.38 -16.82 -24.72
CA GLY A 261 10.71 -17.15 -23.46
C GLY A 261 11.38 -18.28 -22.68
N LEU A 262 11.89 -19.31 -23.36
CA LEU A 262 12.69 -20.37 -22.71
C LEU A 262 14.00 -19.82 -22.14
N THR A 263 14.65 -18.87 -22.83
CA THR A 263 15.86 -18.19 -22.35
C THR A 263 15.55 -17.35 -21.12
N HIS A 264 14.43 -16.61 -21.14
CA HIS A 264 13.96 -15.84 -20.01
C HIS A 264 13.66 -16.72 -18.79
N ARG A 265 12.96 -17.86 -18.98
CA ARG A 265 12.70 -18.84 -17.91
C ARG A 265 13.98 -19.32 -17.24
N ARG A 266 14.99 -19.72 -18.02
CA ARG A 266 16.29 -20.15 -17.47
C ARG A 266 16.96 -19.04 -16.66
N SER A 267 16.92 -17.81 -17.14
CA SER A 267 17.49 -16.66 -16.42
C SER A 267 16.81 -16.42 -15.08
N LEU A 268 15.50 -16.63 -14.98
CA LEU A 268 14.74 -16.54 -13.74
C LEU A 268 15.11 -17.67 -12.77
N GLU A 269 15.22 -18.91 -13.26
CA GLU A 269 15.64 -20.07 -12.44
C GLU A 269 17.07 -19.90 -11.88
N GLU A 270 17.99 -19.37 -12.69
CA GLU A 270 19.36 -19.04 -12.26
C GLU A 270 19.38 -17.91 -11.23
N LEU A 271 18.59 -16.85 -11.45
CA LEU A 271 18.45 -15.74 -10.52
C LEU A 271 17.89 -16.21 -9.18
N ARG A 272 16.81 -17.00 -9.20
CA ARG A 272 16.19 -17.62 -8.02
C ARG A 272 17.21 -18.42 -7.22
N SER A 273 17.95 -19.30 -7.89
CA SER A 273 18.98 -20.14 -7.24
C SER A 273 20.11 -19.30 -6.63
N ARG A 274 20.50 -18.20 -7.27
CA ARG A 274 21.51 -17.27 -6.73
C ARG A 274 21.00 -16.54 -5.48
N LEU A 275 19.76 -16.06 -5.52
CA LEU A 275 19.12 -15.39 -4.40
C LEU A 275 18.95 -16.32 -3.19
N GLU A 276 18.58 -17.59 -3.41
CA GLU A 276 18.54 -18.59 -2.34
C GLU A 276 19.90 -18.78 -1.67
N ARG A 277 21.00 -18.80 -2.44
CA ARG A 277 22.36 -18.87 -1.87
C ARG A 277 22.72 -17.62 -1.08
N GLU A 278 22.47 -16.43 -1.62
CA GLU A 278 22.69 -15.15 -0.92
C GLU A 278 21.92 -15.10 0.41
N LYS A 279 20.67 -15.58 0.42
CA LYS A 279 19.88 -15.70 1.65
C LYS A 279 20.54 -16.61 2.68
N GLN A 280 21.02 -17.80 2.28
CA GLN A 280 21.70 -18.72 3.20
C GLN A 280 22.99 -18.12 3.76
N GLU A 281 23.78 -17.43 2.93
CA GLU A 281 25.00 -16.73 3.36
C GLU A 281 24.69 -15.63 4.39
N LEU A 282 23.62 -14.84 4.17
CA LEU A 282 23.17 -13.83 5.13
C LEU A 282 22.72 -14.45 6.46
N MET A 283 21.97 -15.56 6.41
CA MET A 283 21.56 -16.28 7.61
C MET A 283 22.76 -16.80 8.41
N GLN A 284 23.76 -17.39 7.75
CA GLN A 284 24.99 -17.85 8.39
C GLN A 284 25.84 -16.69 8.95
N ALA A 285 25.88 -15.55 8.25
CA ALA A 285 26.57 -14.37 8.74
C ALA A 285 25.89 -13.79 9.99
N ALA A 286 24.56 -13.78 10.03
CA ALA A 286 23.78 -13.33 11.18
C ALA A 286 24.06 -14.17 12.44
N GLU A 287 24.35 -15.46 12.29
CA GLU A 287 24.73 -16.34 13.41
C GLU A 287 26.00 -15.89 14.14
N ARG A 288 26.84 -15.05 13.53
CA ARG A 288 28.10 -14.57 14.13
C ARG A 288 27.94 -13.29 14.95
N LEU A 289 26.82 -12.60 14.82
CA LEU A 289 26.57 -11.30 15.46
C LEU A 289 25.98 -11.45 16.86
N ASN A 290 26.25 -10.49 17.75
CA ASN A 290 25.71 -10.45 19.10
C ASN A 290 24.60 -9.38 19.22
N PRO A 291 23.32 -9.75 19.37
CA PRO A 291 22.22 -8.79 19.44
C PRO A 291 22.24 -7.88 20.68
N ASP A 292 23.10 -8.13 21.67
CA ASP A 292 23.31 -7.21 22.81
C ASP A 292 24.21 -6.02 22.47
N LEU A 293 25.03 -6.13 21.43
CA LEU A 293 25.89 -5.04 20.99
C LEU A 293 25.10 -4.15 20.02
N PRO A 294 25.02 -2.83 20.23
CA PRO A 294 24.20 -1.94 19.40
C PRO A 294 24.50 -2.03 17.89
N ASP A 295 25.79 -2.09 17.53
CA ASP A 295 26.22 -2.16 16.13
C ASP A 295 25.81 -3.49 15.46
N ASP A 296 26.03 -4.61 16.16
CA ASP A 296 25.63 -5.94 15.70
C ASP A 296 24.10 -6.05 15.60
N ALA A 297 23.35 -5.43 16.52
CA ALA A 297 21.90 -5.41 16.50
C ALA A 297 21.36 -4.62 15.28
N GLU A 298 21.93 -3.46 14.95
CA GLU A 298 21.57 -2.73 13.73
C GLU A 298 21.98 -3.50 12.46
N GLN A 299 23.10 -4.22 12.48
CA GLN A 299 23.50 -5.08 11.37
C GLN A 299 22.54 -6.26 11.19
N LEU A 300 22.03 -6.84 12.28
CA LEU A 300 21.00 -7.87 12.25
C LEU A 300 19.68 -7.33 11.68
N ASP A 301 19.27 -6.11 12.03
CA ASP A 301 18.11 -5.42 11.42
C ASP A 301 18.29 -5.30 9.90
N ASP A 302 19.46 -4.85 9.43
CA ASP A 302 19.72 -4.72 8.00
C ASP A 302 19.74 -6.08 7.28
N MET A 303 20.26 -7.13 7.93
CA MET A 303 20.25 -8.50 7.41
C MET A 303 18.82 -9.04 7.31
N ARG A 304 17.98 -8.87 8.34
CA ARG A 304 16.55 -9.23 8.30
C ARG A 304 15.85 -8.57 7.11
N ALA A 305 16.01 -7.26 6.98
CA ALA A 305 15.41 -6.51 5.89
C ALA A 305 15.92 -6.93 4.51
N LYS A 306 17.18 -7.36 4.41
CA LYS A 306 17.74 -7.87 3.15
C LYS A 306 17.25 -9.28 2.83
N ILE A 307 17.06 -10.15 3.83
CA ILE A 307 16.47 -11.48 3.66
C ILE A 307 15.03 -11.37 3.16
N GLU A 308 14.22 -10.50 3.78
CA GLU A 308 12.85 -10.27 3.32
C GLU A 308 12.80 -9.75 1.89
N GLN A 309 13.67 -8.80 1.55
CA GLN A 309 13.80 -8.31 0.18
C GLN A 309 14.10 -9.44 -0.80
N ILE A 310 15.00 -10.36 -0.44
CA ILE A 310 15.31 -11.53 -1.26
C ILE A 310 14.09 -12.43 -1.39
N ASP A 311 13.38 -12.71 -0.29
CA ASP A 311 12.19 -13.56 -0.29
C ASP A 311 11.08 -13.02 -1.18
N GLU A 312 10.87 -11.70 -1.19
CA GLU A 312 9.87 -11.10 -2.06
C GLU A 312 10.25 -11.19 -3.54
N VAL A 313 11.53 -11.00 -3.88
CA VAL A 313 12.01 -11.19 -5.27
C VAL A 313 11.88 -12.66 -5.69
N ILE A 314 12.20 -13.61 -4.80
CA ILE A 314 11.98 -15.04 -5.05
C ILE A 314 10.50 -15.33 -5.28
N LEU A 315 9.61 -14.76 -4.46
CA LEU A 315 8.16 -14.93 -4.61
C LEU A 315 7.64 -14.37 -5.94
N ASP A 316 8.13 -13.21 -6.39
CA ASP A 316 7.79 -12.66 -7.71
C ASP A 316 8.30 -13.57 -8.85
N ILE A 317 9.52 -14.11 -8.74
CA ILE A 317 10.06 -15.08 -9.70
C ILE A 317 9.20 -16.35 -9.73
N ASP A 318 8.84 -16.90 -8.57
CA ASP A 318 8.02 -18.11 -8.48
C ASP A 318 6.65 -17.89 -9.13
N LYS A 319 6.02 -16.73 -8.91
CA LYS A 319 4.79 -16.34 -9.61
C LYS A 319 4.96 -16.29 -11.12
N GLN A 320 6.05 -15.72 -11.64
CA GLN A 320 6.33 -15.66 -13.08
C GLN A 320 6.54 -17.06 -13.67
N LEU A 321 7.26 -17.93 -12.97
CA LEU A 321 7.53 -19.30 -13.40
C LEU A 321 6.26 -20.17 -13.41
N GLU A 322 5.35 -19.93 -12.47
CA GLU A 322 4.10 -20.68 -12.31
C GLU A 322 2.89 -20.06 -13.04
N ALA A 323 3.04 -18.88 -13.62
CA ALA A 323 1.97 -18.12 -14.29
C ALA A 323 1.25 -18.96 -15.37
N ARG A 324 -0.08 -18.84 -15.39
CA ARG A 324 -0.98 -19.58 -16.29
C ARG A 324 -1.87 -18.63 -17.06
N GLU A 325 -2.26 -18.99 -18.28
CA GLU A 325 -3.14 -18.17 -19.13
C GLU A 325 -4.49 -17.86 -18.48
N THR A 326 -4.95 -18.71 -17.56
CA THR A 326 -6.22 -18.58 -16.85
C THR A 326 -6.10 -17.90 -15.48
N GLN A 327 -5.00 -17.19 -15.22
CA GLN A 327 -4.80 -16.52 -13.95
C GLN A 327 -5.86 -15.44 -13.73
N ALA A 328 -6.53 -15.49 -12.58
CA ALA A 328 -7.56 -14.53 -12.24
C ALA A 328 -6.95 -13.14 -12.06
N ILE A 329 -7.56 -12.16 -12.74
CA ILE A 329 -7.37 -10.73 -12.50
C ILE A 329 -8.71 -10.13 -12.05
N ASP A 330 -8.64 -9.08 -11.26
CA ASP A 330 -9.80 -8.41 -10.71
C ASP A 330 -10.43 -7.41 -11.70
N SER A 331 -10.99 -7.95 -12.79
CA SER A 331 -11.64 -7.15 -13.82
C SER A 331 -12.76 -6.27 -13.25
N GLU A 332 -13.49 -6.75 -12.23
CA GLU A 332 -14.55 -5.97 -11.59
C GLU A 332 -14.03 -4.66 -10.98
N GLN A 333 -12.91 -4.69 -10.27
CA GLN A 333 -12.29 -3.48 -9.72
C GLN A 333 -11.74 -2.56 -10.83
N LEU A 334 -11.14 -3.12 -11.88
CA LEU A 334 -10.59 -2.33 -12.99
C LEU A 334 -11.71 -1.64 -13.80
N ASP A 335 -12.81 -2.36 -14.06
CA ASP A 335 -13.98 -1.83 -14.75
C ASP A 335 -14.71 -0.82 -13.86
N TRP A 336 -14.79 -1.07 -12.54
CA TRP A 336 -15.25 -0.08 -11.56
C TRP A 336 -14.43 1.20 -11.62
N LEU A 337 -13.09 1.11 -11.60
CA LEU A 337 -12.24 2.29 -11.68
C LEU A 337 -12.45 3.06 -12.99
N GLN A 338 -12.51 2.34 -14.11
CA GLN A 338 -12.78 2.93 -15.42
C GLN A 338 -14.10 3.72 -15.41
N GLN A 339 -15.18 3.10 -14.95
CA GLN A 339 -16.50 3.75 -14.92
C GLN A 339 -16.51 4.95 -13.97
N ARG A 340 -15.95 4.80 -12.77
CA ARG A 340 -15.92 5.89 -11.78
C ARG A 340 -15.09 7.08 -12.23
N LEU A 341 -13.99 6.86 -12.95
CA LEU A 341 -13.23 7.94 -13.56
C LEU A 341 -14.04 8.65 -14.65
N ILE A 342 -14.75 7.90 -15.51
CA ILE A 342 -15.63 8.49 -16.54
C ILE A 342 -16.74 9.33 -15.87
N ASP A 343 -17.41 8.82 -14.85
CA ASP A 343 -18.47 9.53 -14.13
C ASP A 343 -17.93 10.79 -13.45
N SER A 344 -16.78 10.65 -12.79
CA SER A 344 -16.05 11.76 -12.16
C SER A 344 -15.67 12.84 -13.17
N TRP A 345 -15.31 12.48 -14.40
CA TRP A 345 -15.04 13.41 -15.51
C TRP A 345 -16.25 14.18 -15.98
N ASN A 346 -17.42 13.54 -16.00
CA ASN A 346 -18.67 14.16 -16.40
C ASN A 346 -19.35 14.96 -15.28
N THR A 347 -18.84 14.87 -14.05
CA THR A 347 -19.39 15.59 -12.89
C THR A 347 -18.77 16.99 -12.77
N THR A 348 -19.61 18.03 -12.87
CA THR A 348 -19.18 19.44 -12.90
C THR A 348 -18.54 19.92 -11.60
N GLU A 349 -18.93 19.33 -10.47
CA GLU A 349 -18.42 19.68 -9.14
C GLU A 349 -17.04 19.06 -8.88
N VAL A 350 -16.60 18.12 -9.72
CA VAL A 350 -15.29 17.48 -9.60
C VAL A 350 -14.24 18.31 -10.30
N ARG A 351 -13.33 18.81 -9.49
CA ARG A 351 -12.19 19.61 -9.93
C ARG A 351 -10.90 18.81 -10.03
N GLY A 352 -10.75 17.71 -9.28
CA GLY A 352 -9.57 16.84 -9.35
C GLY A 352 -9.81 15.39 -8.94
N ARG A 353 -8.86 14.51 -9.24
CA ARG A 353 -8.93 13.05 -9.10
C ARG A 353 -7.60 12.52 -8.58
N VAL A 354 -7.64 11.82 -7.45
CA VAL A 354 -6.49 11.23 -6.78
C VAL A 354 -6.66 9.72 -6.69
N LEU A 355 -5.67 8.95 -7.13
CA LEU A 355 -5.62 7.50 -6.91
C LEU A 355 -4.67 7.18 -5.77
N PHE A 356 -5.00 6.17 -4.96
CA PHE A 356 -4.06 5.61 -3.99
C PHE A 356 -4.21 4.10 -3.85
N PHE A 357 -3.09 3.39 -3.83
CA PHE A 357 -3.01 1.93 -3.79
C PHE A 357 -1.61 1.49 -3.36
N HIS A 358 -1.36 0.20 -3.14
CA HIS A 358 -0.09 -0.21 -2.53
C HIS A 358 1.10 -0.30 -3.52
N HIS A 359 0.98 -1.09 -4.59
CA HIS A 359 2.10 -1.38 -5.49
C HIS A 359 2.28 -0.27 -6.54
N PRO A 360 3.44 0.39 -6.68
CA PRO A 360 3.62 1.50 -7.61
C PRO A 360 3.69 1.03 -9.07
N PRO A 361 3.12 1.76 -10.05
CA PRO A 361 3.29 1.46 -11.48
C PRO A 361 4.65 1.96 -12.01
N TYR A 362 5.23 2.97 -11.37
CA TYR A 362 6.48 3.63 -11.73
C TYR A 362 7.29 3.88 -10.47
N VAL A 363 8.54 3.40 -10.44
CA VAL A 363 9.42 3.51 -9.28
C VAL A 363 10.87 3.26 -9.69
N THR A 364 11.83 3.96 -9.08
CA THR A 364 13.28 3.77 -9.32
C THR A 364 14.01 3.18 -8.12
N GLU A 365 13.28 2.82 -7.06
CA GLU A 365 13.78 1.96 -5.98
C GLU A 365 14.39 0.67 -6.56
N ALA A 366 15.58 0.32 -6.05
CA ALA A 366 16.47 -0.70 -6.61
C ALA A 366 15.88 -2.11 -6.73
N THR A 367 14.78 -2.42 -6.05
CA THR A 367 14.23 -3.77 -5.93
C THR A 367 12.87 -3.91 -6.58
N LYS A 368 12.04 -2.85 -6.59
CA LYS A 368 10.67 -2.90 -7.12
C LYS A 368 10.57 -2.55 -8.60
N TRP A 369 11.52 -1.78 -9.13
CA TRP A 369 11.37 -1.13 -10.45
C TRP A 369 11.13 -2.08 -11.63
N ASN A 370 11.64 -3.31 -11.55
CA ASN A 370 11.54 -4.32 -12.61
C ASN A 370 10.88 -5.63 -12.16
N LEU A 371 10.14 -5.61 -11.05
CA LEU A 371 9.34 -6.79 -10.66
C LEU A 371 8.17 -6.94 -11.62
N ALA A 372 7.77 -8.18 -11.91
CA ALA A 372 6.67 -8.40 -12.83
C ALA A 372 5.37 -7.80 -12.27
N GLN A 373 5.13 -7.92 -10.95
CA GLN A 373 4.00 -7.24 -10.30
C GLN A 373 3.92 -5.73 -10.61
N THR A 374 5.05 -5.01 -10.56
CA THR A 374 5.13 -3.56 -10.87
C THR A 374 4.74 -3.29 -12.32
N LEU A 375 5.23 -4.11 -13.25
CA LEU A 375 4.97 -3.96 -14.68
C LEU A 375 3.51 -4.28 -15.04
N GLU A 376 2.90 -5.27 -14.40
CA GLU A 376 1.49 -5.63 -14.63
C GLU A 376 0.54 -4.58 -14.07
N ILE A 377 0.84 -4.01 -12.90
CA ILE A 377 0.08 -2.87 -12.37
C ILE A 377 0.09 -1.71 -13.35
N ARG A 378 1.28 -1.37 -13.88
CA ARG A 378 1.40 -0.35 -14.93
C ARG A 378 0.56 -0.69 -16.16
N HIS A 379 0.68 -1.93 -16.67
CA HIS A 379 -0.05 -2.38 -17.85
C HIS A 379 -1.57 -2.25 -17.67
N HIS A 380 -2.12 -2.75 -16.56
CA HIS A 380 -3.55 -2.71 -16.29
C HIS A 380 -4.08 -1.29 -16.08
N LEU A 381 -3.36 -0.44 -15.34
CA LEU A 381 -3.76 0.96 -15.15
C LEU A 381 -3.68 1.75 -16.46
N ARG A 382 -2.62 1.57 -17.25
CA ARG A 382 -2.50 2.16 -18.58
C ARG A 382 -3.69 1.80 -19.47
N ARG A 383 -4.10 0.52 -19.49
CA ARG A 383 -5.29 0.07 -20.22
C ARG A 383 -6.56 0.76 -19.72
N VAL A 384 -6.75 0.86 -18.41
CA VAL A 384 -7.90 1.59 -17.83
C VAL A 384 -7.88 3.05 -18.27
N PHE A 385 -6.75 3.74 -18.16
CA PHE A 385 -6.64 5.14 -18.55
C PHE A 385 -6.85 5.34 -20.05
N ASP A 386 -6.37 4.44 -20.90
CA ASP A 386 -6.63 4.49 -22.35
C ASP A 386 -8.13 4.37 -22.64
N ASN A 387 -8.82 3.45 -21.95
CA ASN A 387 -10.27 3.29 -22.10
C ASN A 387 -11.03 4.51 -21.59
N VAL A 388 -10.63 5.11 -20.46
CA VAL A 388 -11.22 6.36 -19.96
C VAL A 388 -10.98 7.49 -20.95
N ALA A 389 -9.76 7.64 -21.45
CA ALA A 389 -9.41 8.67 -22.44
C ALA A 389 -10.24 8.54 -23.72
N ALA A 390 -10.43 7.31 -24.21
CA ALA A 390 -11.27 7.03 -25.35
C ALA A 390 -12.75 7.36 -25.08
N ALA A 391 -13.25 7.06 -23.88
CA ALA A 391 -14.64 7.32 -23.50
C ALA A 391 -14.95 8.81 -23.32
N ILE A 392 -14.05 9.60 -22.72
CA ILE A 392 -14.25 11.05 -22.54
C ILE A 392 -13.94 11.85 -23.82
N GLY A 393 -13.10 11.31 -24.71
CA GLY A 393 -12.76 11.92 -25.99
C GLY A 393 -12.24 13.36 -25.85
N SER A 394 -12.83 14.29 -26.61
CA SER A 394 -12.45 15.70 -26.63
C SER A 394 -12.79 16.46 -25.33
N LEU A 395 -13.65 15.91 -24.45
CA LEU A 395 -14.00 16.53 -23.18
C LEU A 395 -12.80 16.69 -22.24
N LYS A 396 -11.74 15.90 -22.46
CA LYS A 396 -10.51 15.97 -21.67
C LYS A 396 -9.91 17.38 -21.66
N GLY A 397 -9.88 18.05 -22.82
CA GLY A 397 -9.15 19.31 -22.99
C GLY A 397 -7.74 19.23 -22.39
N ASP A 398 -7.37 20.25 -21.60
CA ASP A 398 -6.09 20.33 -20.90
C ASP A 398 -6.11 19.70 -19.48
N ARG A 399 -7.26 19.19 -19.02
CA ARG A 399 -7.39 18.61 -17.68
C ARG A 399 -6.76 17.21 -17.64
N PRO A 400 -6.03 16.85 -16.56
CA PRO A 400 -5.43 15.52 -16.43
C PRO A 400 -6.48 14.45 -16.13
N LEU A 401 -6.28 13.23 -16.64
CA LEU A 401 -7.17 12.10 -16.35
C LEU A 401 -7.23 11.81 -14.85
N VAL A 402 -6.06 11.89 -14.22
CA VAL A 402 -5.80 11.73 -12.80
C VAL A 402 -4.73 12.78 -12.46
N ASP A 403 -4.97 13.59 -11.44
CA ASP A 403 -4.06 14.66 -11.04
C ASP A 403 -2.84 14.11 -10.29
N LEU A 404 -3.08 13.12 -9.41
CA LEU A 404 -2.07 12.59 -8.51
C LEU A 404 -2.31 11.11 -8.17
N ILE A 405 -1.22 10.35 -8.09
CA ILE A 405 -1.24 8.95 -7.68
C ILE A 405 -0.34 8.76 -6.46
N PHE A 406 -0.85 8.14 -5.40
CA PHE A 406 -0.07 7.75 -4.23
C PHE A 406 0.11 6.23 -4.16
N ASN A 407 1.32 5.80 -3.79
CA ASN A 407 1.59 4.37 -3.59
C ASN A 407 2.61 4.10 -2.50
N GLY A 408 2.71 2.83 -2.06
CA GLY A 408 3.65 2.33 -1.07
C GLY A 408 4.63 1.33 -1.71
N HIS A 409 4.86 0.21 -1.03
CA HIS A 409 5.59 -1.01 -1.43
C HIS A 409 7.10 -0.84 -1.63
N ALA A 410 7.50 0.21 -2.34
CA ALA A 410 8.89 0.60 -2.43
C ALA A 410 9.23 1.45 -1.19
N HIS A 411 10.13 0.93 -0.35
CA HIS A 411 10.44 1.58 0.92
C HIS A 411 11.36 2.80 0.74
N CYS A 412 10.81 3.84 0.14
CA CYS A 412 11.39 5.16 -0.04
C CYS A 412 10.25 6.18 -0.17
N LEU A 413 10.59 7.46 -0.16
CA LEU A 413 9.73 8.48 -0.74
C LEU A 413 10.29 8.87 -2.11
N GLU A 414 9.45 8.81 -3.13
CA GLU A 414 9.84 9.12 -4.50
C GLU A 414 8.73 9.90 -5.19
N TYR A 415 9.04 11.10 -5.70
CA TYR A 415 8.15 11.78 -6.64
C TYR A 415 8.66 11.46 -8.06
N ILE A 416 7.84 10.74 -8.81
CA ILE A 416 8.11 10.36 -10.20
C ILE A 416 7.07 10.95 -11.13
N ARG A 417 7.55 11.55 -12.23
CA ARG A 417 6.70 12.09 -13.29
C ARG A 417 6.83 11.21 -14.53
N THR A 418 5.70 10.72 -15.06
CA THR A 418 5.71 10.06 -16.36
C THR A 418 5.86 11.10 -17.46
N LEU A 419 6.56 10.75 -18.53
CA LEU A 419 6.75 11.60 -19.70
C LEU A 419 5.75 11.21 -20.78
N ASP A 420 6.06 11.48 -22.04
CA ASP A 420 5.28 10.98 -23.15
C ASP A 420 5.49 9.46 -23.31
N THR A 421 4.51 8.71 -22.84
CA THR A 421 4.46 7.24 -22.97
C THR A 421 3.77 6.81 -24.26
N GLY A 422 3.30 7.74 -25.10
CA GLY A 422 2.43 7.47 -26.25
C GLY A 422 1.04 6.95 -25.87
N ARG A 423 0.68 7.00 -24.58
CA ARG A 423 -0.54 6.40 -24.00
C ARG A 423 -1.16 7.34 -22.96
N ALA A 424 -2.33 6.98 -22.44
CA ALA A 424 -3.08 7.81 -21.51
C ALA A 424 -2.45 7.96 -20.12
N ASP A 425 -1.43 7.16 -19.78
CA ASP A 425 -0.62 7.29 -18.58
C ASP A 425 0.59 8.23 -18.73
N SER A 426 0.58 9.08 -19.75
CA SER A 426 1.57 10.15 -19.94
C SER A 426 1.33 11.34 -19.00
N ASN A 427 2.41 12.02 -18.61
CA ASN A 427 2.39 13.25 -17.79
C ASN A 427 1.70 13.12 -16.42
N LEU A 428 1.66 11.91 -15.86
CA LEU A 428 1.13 11.65 -14.52
C LEU A 428 2.12 12.05 -13.44
N ASN A 429 1.59 12.48 -12.30
CA ASN A 429 2.34 12.70 -11.07
C ASN A 429 2.11 11.51 -10.14
N CYS A 430 3.16 10.78 -9.81
CA CYS A 430 3.11 9.66 -8.86
C CYS A 430 4.04 9.95 -7.68
N ILE A 431 3.55 9.77 -6.45
CA ILE A 431 4.36 9.88 -5.24
C ILE A 431 4.31 8.55 -4.49
N VAL A 432 5.45 7.87 -4.44
CA VAL A 432 5.71 6.70 -3.61
C VAL A 432 5.97 7.16 -2.18
N CYS A 433 5.34 6.51 -1.21
CA CYS A 433 5.35 6.85 0.21
C CYS A 433 5.60 5.63 1.12
N GLY A 434 6.35 4.62 0.65
CA GLY A 434 6.70 3.46 1.47
C GLY A 434 7.83 3.70 2.47
N GLY A 435 8.30 4.94 2.61
CA GLY A 435 9.40 5.32 3.49
C GLY A 435 9.01 5.64 4.93
N SER A 436 7.80 5.28 5.39
CA SER A 436 7.26 5.78 6.67
C SER A 436 7.51 4.89 7.89
N GLY A 437 8.17 3.74 7.73
CA GLY A 437 8.55 2.92 8.89
C GLY A 437 9.48 1.77 8.54
N TYR A 438 9.11 0.93 7.58
CA TYR A 438 9.87 -0.27 7.28
C TYR A 438 11.15 0.00 6.47
N SER A 439 12.14 -0.89 6.62
CA SER A 439 13.53 -0.69 6.17
C SER A 439 13.67 -0.02 4.80
N LEU A 440 14.22 1.20 4.81
CA LEU A 440 14.44 2.02 3.63
C LEU A 440 15.38 1.37 2.60
N ARG A 441 15.10 1.63 1.33
CA ARG A 441 15.88 1.15 0.20
C ARG A 441 16.55 2.29 -0.58
N ARG A 442 17.42 1.90 -1.52
CA ARG A 442 18.21 2.82 -2.36
C ARG A 442 17.52 3.00 -3.70
N GLN A 443 17.83 4.10 -4.37
CA GLN A 443 17.58 4.21 -5.80
C GLN A 443 18.48 3.21 -6.53
N ARG A 444 17.99 2.67 -7.65
CA ARG A 444 18.77 1.80 -8.55
C ARG A 444 20.02 2.53 -9.08
N GLN A 445 21.01 1.76 -9.52
CA GLN A 445 22.31 2.32 -9.94
C GLN A 445 22.22 3.10 -11.25
N GLU A 446 21.28 2.74 -12.12
CA GLU A 446 20.97 3.39 -13.38
C GLU A 446 20.36 4.79 -13.19
N GLY A 447 19.98 5.14 -11.95
CA GLY A 447 19.49 6.46 -11.58
C GLY A 447 18.01 6.68 -11.88
N ALA A 448 17.66 7.95 -12.10
CA ALA A 448 16.28 8.46 -12.07
C ALA A 448 15.40 8.08 -13.28
N ASP A 449 15.98 7.53 -14.36
CA ASP A 449 15.35 7.47 -15.68
C ASP A 449 14.78 6.09 -16.05
N LEU A 450 13.46 5.92 -16.03
CA LEU A 450 12.82 4.66 -16.44
C LEU A 450 12.65 4.60 -17.96
N MET A 451 13.24 3.59 -18.56
CA MET A 451 13.15 3.30 -19.99
C MET A 451 12.19 2.13 -20.23
N GLU A 452 11.44 2.16 -21.33
CA GLU A 452 10.55 1.07 -21.75
C GLU A 452 10.72 0.80 -23.26
N THR A 453 10.69 -0.46 -23.65
CA THR A 453 10.80 -0.89 -25.05
C THR A 453 9.43 -1.12 -25.65
N PHE A 454 9.14 -0.43 -26.76
CA PHE A 454 7.91 -0.54 -27.52
C PHE A 454 8.19 -1.13 -28.90
N TRP A 455 7.18 -1.77 -29.49
CA TRP A 455 7.17 -2.17 -30.89
C TRP A 455 6.47 -1.07 -31.70
N GLU A 456 7.22 -0.37 -32.54
CA GLU A 456 6.73 0.72 -33.38
C GLU A 456 7.26 0.51 -34.81
N ASP A 457 6.37 0.52 -35.81
CA ASP A 457 6.72 0.37 -37.24
C ASP A 457 7.55 -0.88 -37.58
N GLY A 458 7.39 -1.96 -36.82
CA GLY A 458 8.13 -3.22 -37.02
C GLY A 458 9.50 -3.28 -36.31
N ASP A 459 9.94 -2.19 -35.68
CA ASP A 459 11.19 -2.11 -34.93
C ASP A 459 10.97 -1.99 -33.41
N ARG A 460 11.93 -2.48 -32.62
CA ARG A 460 11.96 -2.27 -31.16
C ARG A 460 12.60 -0.92 -30.87
N LYS A 461 11.84 0.02 -30.32
CA LYS A 461 12.33 1.32 -29.88
C LYS A 461 12.25 1.42 -28.36
N THR A 462 13.33 1.90 -27.74
CA THR A 462 13.36 2.16 -26.30
C THR A 462 13.22 3.67 -26.07
N ARG A 463 12.27 4.08 -25.22
CA ARG A 463 12.08 5.49 -24.84
C ARG A 463 12.04 5.69 -23.33
N LEU A 464 12.37 6.90 -22.91
CA LEU A 464 12.22 7.36 -21.53
C LEU A 464 10.74 7.56 -21.23
N VAL A 465 10.18 6.79 -20.30
CA VAL A 465 8.76 6.83 -19.95
C VAL A 465 8.47 7.54 -18.63
N ALA A 466 9.45 7.62 -17.72
CA ALA A 466 9.29 8.35 -16.47
C ALA A 466 10.64 8.77 -15.89
N ARG A 467 10.63 9.83 -15.09
CA ARG A 467 11.82 10.35 -14.39
C ARG A 467 11.51 10.67 -12.94
N SER A 468 12.30 10.12 -12.03
CA SER A 468 12.31 10.48 -10.61
C SER A 468 12.76 11.94 -10.45
N GLN A 469 11.90 12.78 -9.88
CA GLN A 469 12.16 14.19 -9.58
C GLN A 469 12.73 14.39 -8.18
N LEU A 470 12.31 13.56 -7.23
CA LEU A 470 12.80 13.53 -5.84
C LEU A 470 12.90 12.08 -5.40
N PHE A 471 14.01 11.71 -4.77
CA PHE A 471 14.19 10.40 -4.16
C PHE A 471 14.76 10.56 -2.75
N VAL A 472 14.05 10.06 -1.75
CA VAL A 472 14.46 10.01 -0.34
C VAL A 472 14.43 8.56 0.10
N GLY A 473 15.62 8.00 0.29
CA GLY A 473 15.79 6.62 0.72
C GLY A 473 17.14 6.41 1.41
N ARG A 474 17.45 5.16 1.75
CA ARG A 474 18.68 4.81 2.45
C ARG A 474 19.91 5.24 1.64
N SER A 475 20.90 5.84 2.30
CA SER A 475 22.16 6.24 1.67
C SER A 475 23.37 6.00 2.59
N GLY A 476 24.59 6.21 2.08
CA GLY A 476 25.84 5.95 2.82
C GLY A 476 26.10 4.47 3.11
N GLN A 477 27.18 4.14 3.82
CA GLN A 477 27.55 2.77 4.20
C GLN A 477 28.21 2.77 5.59
N GLY A 478 28.19 1.62 6.28
CA GLY A 478 28.77 1.49 7.63
C GLY A 478 28.28 2.58 8.58
N SER A 479 29.22 3.26 9.26
CA SER A 479 28.96 4.37 10.18
C SER A 479 28.45 5.67 9.51
N LYS A 480 28.51 5.76 8.16
CA LYS A 480 27.96 6.88 7.38
C LYS A 480 26.55 6.59 6.86
N LYS A 481 25.92 5.49 7.27
CA LYS A 481 24.58 5.09 6.82
C LYS A 481 23.53 6.07 7.33
N ARG A 482 22.67 6.52 6.41
CA ARG A 482 21.56 7.44 6.66
C ARG A 482 20.25 6.75 6.33
N ARG A 483 19.26 6.90 7.22
CA ARG A 483 17.91 6.34 7.07
C ARG A 483 16.88 7.48 7.21
N PRO A 484 16.62 8.26 6.14
CA PRO A 484 15.66 9.36 6.14
C PRO A 484 14.23 8.82 5.96
N TYR A 485 13.56 8.47 7.06
CA TYR A 485 12.14 8.08 7.03
C TYR A 485 11.30 9.30 6.75
N SER A 486 10.15 9.13 6.10
CA SER A 486 9.36 10.27 5.66
C SER A 486 7.86 10.04 5.65
N PHE A 487 7.14 11.15 5.75
CA PHE A 487 5.72 11.28 5.43
C PHE A 487 5.54 12.61 4.70
N PHE A 488 4.35 12.85 4.13
CA PHE A 488 4.07 14.15 3.55
C PHE A 488 2.65 14.63 3.83
N ARG A 489 2.50 15.94 3.75
CA ARG A 489 1.24 16.67 3.77
C ARG A 489 0.96 17.21 2.39
N ILE A 490 -0.31 17.15 2.00
CA ILE A 490 -0.82 17.81 0.80
C ILE A 490 -1.73 18.95 1.25
N ASP A 491 -1.47 20.17 0.78
CA ASP A 491 -2.44 21.27 0.84
C ASP A 491 -3.12 21.38 -0.52
N VAL A 492 -4.44 21.15 -0.55
CA VAL A 492 -5.27 21.35 -1.75
C VAL A 492 -5.74 22.79 -1.78
N ARG A 493 -5.49 23.49 -2.89
CA ARG A 493 -5.79 24.92 -3.07
C ARG A 493 -6.35 25.25 -4.46
N GLY A 494 -6.78 26.49 -4.66
CA GLY A 494 -7.27 27.02 -5.95
C GLY A 494 -8.73 26.65 -6.23
N GLU A 495 -9.19 26.80 -7.48
CA GLU A 495 -10.57 26.44 -7.89
C GLU A 495 -10.63 25.33 -8.96
N THR A 496 -10.22 25.55 -10.20
CA THR A 496 -10.15 24.49 -11.22
C THR A 496 -9.14 24.90 -12.30
N PRO A 497 -8.04 24.14 -12.52
CA PRO A 497 -7.65 22.92 -11.83
C PRO A 497 -7.22 23.18 -10.36
N PRO A 498 -7.31 22.17 -9.47
CA PRO A 498 -6.70 22.22 -8.15
C PRO A 498 -5.19 22.29 -8.22
N GLN A 499 -4.62 22.93 -7.21
CA GLN A 499 -3.18 22.93 -6.94
C GLN A 499 -2.92 22.05 -5.73
N PHE A 500 -1.95 21.15 -5.84
CA PHE A 500 -1.53 20.27 -4.75
C PHE A 500 -0.14 20.69 -4.27
N VAL A 501 -0.08 21.37 -3.12
CA VAL A 501 1.20 21.74 -2.50
C VAL A 501 1.68 20.58 -1.64
N VAL A 502 2.77 19.94 -2.05
CA VAL A 502 3.39 18.81 -1.37
C VAL A 502 4.44 19.31 -0.38
N ARG A 503 4.30 18.92 0.89
CA ARG A 503 5.26 19.23 1.97
C ARG A 503 5.79 17.92 2.54
N VAL A 504 7.07 17.67 2.32
CA VAL A 504 7.72 16.42 2.73
C VAL A 504 8.47 16.65 4.04
N PHE A 505 8.17 15.80 5.02
CA PHE A 505 8.80 15.79 6.33
C PHE A 505 9.69 14.55 6.47
N ILE A 506 10.87 14.73 7.07
CA ILE A 506 11.88 13.69 7.22
C ILE A 506 12.23 13.55 8.69
N SER A 507 12.20 12.31 9.17
CA SER A 507 12.81 11.87 10.42
C SER A 507 13.98 10.95 10.08
N GLU A 508 15.19 11.51 10.06
CA GLU A 508 16.42 10.80 9.69
C GLU A 508 17.10 10.15 10.90
N ARG A 509 17.34 8.84 10.82
CA ARG A 509 18.26 8.17 11.73
C ARG A 509 19.67 8.18 11.14
N PHE A 510 20.61 8.82 11.86
CA PHE A 510 22.02 8.88 11.51
C PHE A 510 22.87 8.81 12.79
N GLN A 511 23.89 7.94 12.79
CA GLN A 511 24.76 7.72 13.97
C GLN A 511 23.98 7.51 15.28
N HIS A 512 22.94 6.67 15.22
CA HIS A 512 22.00 6.34 16.31
C HIS A 512 21.15 7.51 16.86
N GLN A 513 21.26 8.71 16.27
CA GLN A 513 20.47 9.88 16.63
C GLN A 513 19.37 10.13 15.59
N TRP A 514 18.33 10.84 16.02
CA TRP A 514 17.20 11.26 15.19
C TRP A 514 17.32 12.75 14.86
N TYR A 515 17.13 13.09 13.59
CA TYR A 515 17.12 14.45 13.10
C TYR A 515 15.85 14.69 12.30
N GLU A 516 15.14 15.77 12.61
CA GLU A 516 13.92 16.16 11.90
C GLU A 516 14.21 17.31 10.93
N SER A 517 13.61 17.24 9.74
CA SER A 517 13.72 18.29 8.72
C SER A 517 12.51 18.30 7.80
N GLU A 518 12.28 19.42 7.14
CA GLU A 518 11.27 19.59 6.08
C GLU A 518 11.99 19.94 4.77
N LEU A 519 11.58 19.32 3.66
CA LEU A 519 12.07 19.71 2.33
C LEU A 519 11.32 20.93 1.82
N GLN A 520 11.92 21.66 0.87
CA GLN A 520 11.23 22.76 0.22
C GLN A 520 9.94 22.26 -0.44
N PRO A 521 8.78 22.87 -0.13
CA PRO A 521 7.51 22.46 -0.74
C PRO A 521 7.53 22.66 -2.26
N PHE A 522 6.81 21.79 -2.97
CA PHE A 522 6.61 21.93 -4.41
C PHE A 522 5.12 21.79 -4.75
N THR A 523 4.71 22.42 -5.84
CA THR A 523 3.33 22.41 -6.30
C THR A 523 3.20 21.50 -7.52
N ILE A 524 2.15 20.69 -7.51
CA ILE A 524 1.67 19.90 -8.65
C ILE A 524 0.40 20.55 -9.20
#